data_AF-A0A6I2ZCY4-F1
#
_entry.id   AF-A0A6I2ZCY4-F1
#
_cell.length_a   1.000
_cell.length_b   1.000
_cell.length_c   1.000
_cell.angle_alpha   90.00
_cell.angle_beta   90.00
_cell.angle_gamma   90.00
#
_symmetry.space_group_name_H-M   'P 1'
#
loop_
_entity.id
_entity.type
_entity.pdbx_description
1 polymer ?
#
loop_
_entity_poly.entity_id
_entity_poly.type
_entity_poly.pdbx_seq_one_letter_code
_entity_poly.pdbx_strand_id
1 'polypeptide(L)'
;MALFKKTSKSKEVAGFDALDFARAAVLADAGDPTLVGEFVSVDFDDEGRIASYLFEAFLPAYKGWRWVVTVAKTDEDSDPTICDVVVLPGPDSLLAPQWIPYVDRLQPGDVGVGDIVPSSLEDARLVPGFAALPGDEDLDATQVWELGLGRARVMSIEGRDQASKRWYEGDRGPESAIAKAAPKPCSSCGFFIPISGSLRGAFGACANAISPEDARVVSVDHGCGAHSEATL
;
A
#
# COMPACT_ATOMS: atom_id res chain seq x y z
N MET A 1 -5.49 40.78 15.99
CA MET A 1 -4.22 40.02 16.09
C MET A 1 -3.59 40.03 14.70
N ALA A 2 -2.73 41.01 14.44
CA ALA A 2 -2.22 41.31 13.10
C ALA A 2 -1.16 40.27 12.68
N LEU A 3 -1.41 39.58 11.57
CA LEU A 3 -0.47 38.66 10.93
C LEU A 3 0.63 39.47 10.24
N PHE A 4 1.83 39.48 10.83
CA PHE A 4 3.05 39.98 10.22
C PHE A 4 3.43 39.10 9.03
N LYS A 5 3.15 39.57 7.81
CA LYS A 5 3.69 38.99 6.58
C LYS A 5 5.14 39.44 6.45
N LYS A 6 6.09 38.64 6.94
CA LYS A 6 7.53 38.83 6.64
C LYS A 6 7.74 38.53 5.16
N THR A 7 7.85 39.57 4.35
CA THR A 7 8.46 39.49 3.03
C THR A 7 9.97 39.34 3.22
N SER A 8 10.48 38.11 3.09
CA SER A 8 11.92 37.88 2.99
C SER A 8 12.41 38.46 1.67
N LYS A 9 13.17 39.55 1.71
CA LYS A 9 13.98 39.99 0.57
C LYS A 9 14.98 38.88 0.27
N SER A 10 14.81 38.19 -0.85
CA SER A 10 15.86 37.36 -1.46
C SER A 10 17.05 38.26 -1.75
N LYS A 11 18.16 38.00 -1.06
CA LYS A 11 19.46 38.61 -1.35
C LYS A 11 19.85 38.08 -2.73
N GLU A 12 20.04 38.95 -3.72
CA GLU A 12 20.72 38.55 -4.97
C GLU A 12 22.15 38.18 -4.58
N VAL A 13 22.42 36.87 -4.52
CA VAL A 13 23.76 36.34 -4.34
C VAL A 13 24.48 36.54 -5.67
N ALA A 14 25.54 37.35 -5.68
CA ALA A 14 26.38 37.51 -6.86
C ALA A 14 27.18 36.22 -7.05
N GLY A 15 26.71 35.35 -7.94
CA GLY A 15 27.38 34.09 -8.27
C GLY A 15 28.50 34.27 -9.30
N PHE A 16 29.51 33.39 -9.25
CA PHE A 16 30.55 33.32 -10.29
C PHE A 16 30.01 32.64 -11.56
N ASP A 17 30.61 32.95 -12.71
CA ASP A 17 30.27 32.30 -13.98
C ASP A 17 31.30 31.22 -14.34
N ALA A 18 30.83 29.97 -14.41
CA ALA A 18 31.57 28.80 -14.81
C ALA A 18 30.77 27.92 -15.79
N LEU A 19 29.82 28.51 -16.55
CA LEU A 19 28.93 27.75 -17.43
C LEU A 19 29.68 26.92 -18.47
N ASP A 20 30.66 27.51 -19.15
CA ASP A 20 31.45 26.80 -20.17
C ASP A 20 32.30 25.68 -19.56
N PHE A 21 32.82 25.90 -18.36
CA PHE A 21 33.58 24.90 -17.60
C PHE A 21 32.69 23.73 -17.19
N ALA A 22 31.48 24.01 -16.71
CA ALA A 22 30.48 23.01 -16.39
C ALA A 22 30.01 22.23 -17.64
N ARG A 23 29.79 22.93 -18.76
CA ARG A 23 29.42 22.30 -20.04
C ARG A 23 30.52 21.37 -20.55
N ALA A 24 31.79 21.77 -20.44
CA ALA A 24 32.91 20.90 -20.80
C ALA A 24 32.97 19.65 -19.91
N ALA A 25 32.71 19.79 -18.61
CA ALA A 25 32.70 18.68 -17.66
C ALA A 25 31.63 17.63 -17.99
N VAL A 26 30.38 18.06 -18.20
CA VAL A 26 29.28 17.13 -18.51
C VAL A 26 29.46 16.45 -19.86
N LEU A 27 29.99 17.16 -20.87
CA LEU A 27 30.28 16.56 -22.17
C LEU A 27 31.38 15.49 -22.09
N ALA A 28 32.37 15.71 -21.22
CA ALA A 28 33.43 14.73 -20.97
C ALA A 28 32.89 13.48 -20.23
N ASP A 29 32.00 13.65 -19.25
CA ASP A 29 31.43 12.54 -18.46
C ASP A 29 30.39 11.72 -19.24
N ALA A 30 29.53 12.39 -20.02
CA ALA A 30 28.46 11.74 -20.76
C ALA A 30 28.96 10.77 -21.84
N GLY A 31 30.20 10.93 -22.34
CA GLY A 31 30.82 10.08 -23.36
C GLY A 31 30.26 10.24 -24.78
N ASP A 32 29.04 10.77 -24.93
CA ASP A 32 28.40 11.13 -26.19
C ASP A 32 27.74 12.52 -26.05
N PRO A 33 28.18 13.53 -26.83
CA PRO A 33 27.62 14.88 -26.80
C PRO A 33 26.11 14.95 -27.07
N THR A 34 25.54 13.96 -27.77
CA THR A 34 24.10 13.94 -28.06
C THR A 34 23.25 13.64 -26.83
N LEU A 35 23.85 13.16 -25.73
CA LEU A 35 23.19 12.88 -24.45
C LEU A 35 23.05 14.12 -23.56
N VAL A 36 23.69 15.23 -23.93
CA VAL A 36 23.67 16.51 -23.19
C VAL A 36 22.98 17.56 -24.06
N GLY A 37 21.95 18.20 -23.52
CA GLY A 37 21.21 19.26 -24.20
C GLY A 37 21.53 20.66 -23.74
N GLU A 38 20.52 21.51 -23.80
CA GLU A 38 20.65 22.94 -23.49
C GLU A 38 20.84 23.17 -21.99
N PHE A 39 21.45 24.32 -21.67
CA PHE A 39 21.52 24.83 -20.31
C PHE A 39 20.12 25.19 -19.81
N VAL A 40 19.83 24.85 -18.55
CA VAL A 40 18.49 24.95 -17.96
C VAL A 40 18.48 26.03 -16.90
N SER A 41 19.32 25.89 -15.89
CA SER A 41 19.40 26.79 -14.75
C SER A 41 20.73 26.59 -14.02
N VAL A 42 21.10 27.60 -13.23
CA VAL A 42 22.18 27.51 -12.27
C VAL A 42 21.62 27.87 -10.91
N ASP A 43 21.91 27.02 -9.92
CA ASP A 43 21.52 27.24 -8.54
C ASP A 43 22.77 27.45 -7.69
N PHE A 44 22.83 28.55 -6.95
CA PHE A 44 23.93 28.86 -6.04
C PHE A 44 23.56 28.50 -4.61
N ASP A 45 24.57 28.11 -3.83
CA ASP A 45 24.44 28.06 -2.38
C ASP A 45 24.30 29.46 -1.76
N ASP A 46 23.98 29.53 -0.47
CA ASP A 46 23.73 30.78 0.24
C ASP A 46 24.94 31.74 0.25
N GLU A 47 26.16 31.18 0.12
CA GLU A 47 27.42 31.92 0.11
C GLU A 47 27.91 32.29 -1.31
N GLY A 48 27.26 31.78 -2.37
CA GLY A 48 27.65 31.99 -3.75
C GLY A 48 28.96 31.31 -4.15
N ARG A 49 29.43 30.35 -3.35
CA ARG A 49 30.70 29.63 -3.55
C ARG A 49 30.52 28.30 -4.25
N ILE A 50 29.32 27.75 -4.24
CA ILE A 50 28.96 26.50 -4.92
C ILE A 50 27.85 26.80 -5.91
N ALA A 51 28.02 26.34 -7.14
CA ALA A 51 27.06 26.50 -8.22
C ALA A 51 26.72 25.14 -8.83
N SER A 52 25.44 24.81 -8.91
CA SER A 52 24.96 23.61 -9.61
C SER A 52 24.39 24.01 -10.97
N TYR A 53 25.11 23.68 -12.03
CA TYR A 53 24.69 23.94 -13.41
C TYR A 53 23.88 22.75 -13.94
N LEU A 54 22.65 23.01 -14.35
CA LEU A 54 21.73 22.00 -14.86
C LEU A 54 21.67 22.05 -16.39
N PHE A 55 21.76 20.88 -17.02
CA PHE A 55 21.58 20.69 -18.46
C PHE A 55 20.50 19.64 -18.73
N GLU A 56 19.84 19.73 -19.89
CA GLU A 56 18.94 18.67 -20.35
C GLU A 56 19.71 17.35 -20.51
N ALA A 57 19.12 16.24 -20.05
CA ALA A 57 19.66 14.91 -20.25
C ALA A 57 18.82 14.14 -21.28
N PHE A 58 19.45 13.69 -22.36
CA PHE A 58 18.82 12.84 -23.39
C PHE A 58 19.17 11.36 -23.21
N LEU A 59 19.28 10.93 -21.95
CA LEU A 59 19.57 9.56 -21.57
C LEU A 59 18.33 8.66 -21.75
N PRO A 60 18.40 7.54 -22.51
CA PRO A 60 17.22 6.73 -22.85
C PRO A 60 16.37 6.24 -21.67
N ALA A 61 17.00 5.92 -20.53
CA ALA A 61 16.34 5.42 -19.33
C ALA A 61 15.95 6.51 -18.32
N TYR A 62 16.36 7.77 -18.54
CA TYR A 62 16.24 8.87 -17.58
C TYR A 62 15.42 10.02 -18.17
N LYS A 63 14.23 9.72 -18.67
CA LYS A 63 13.32 10.72 -19.25
C LYS A 63 12.95 11.79 -18.22
N GLY A 64 13.17 13.05 -18.56
CA GLY A 64 12.86 14.20 -17.69
C GLY A 64 13.91 14.46 -16.60
N TRP A 65 15.02 13.73 -16.59
CA TRP A 65 16.15 13.97 -15.70
C TRP A 65 17.06 15.07 -16.26
N ARG A 66 17.93 15.60 -15.41
CA ARG A 66 18.88 16.67 -15.73
C ARG A 66 20.29 16.20 -15.40
N TRP A 67 21.23 16.54 -16.26
CA TRP A 67 22.63 16.53 -15.88
C TRP A 67 22.85 17.69 -14.91
N VAL A 68 23.60 17.44 -13.84
CA VAL A 68 23.95 18.45 -12.85
C VAL A 68 25.45 18.42 -12.67
N VAL A 69 26.08 19.56 -12.85
CA VAL A 69 27.51 19.75 -12.60
C VAL A 69 27.65 20.71 -11.43
N THR A 70 28.15 20.23 -10.31
CA THR A 70 28.44 21.09 -9.17
C THR A 70 29.86 21.61 -9.27
N VAL A 71 30.00 22.93 -9.25
CA VAL A 71 31.26 23.66 -9.34
C VAL A 71 31.44 24.46 -8.05
N ALA A 72 32.65 24.48 -7.51
CA ALA A 72 32.98 25.24 -6.31
C ALA A 72 34.20 26.15 -6.50
N LYS A 73 34.16 27.30 -5.83
CA LYS A 73 35.28 28.23 -5.60
C LYS A 73 35.62 28.28 -4.12
N THR A 74 36.91 28.22 -3.78
CA THR A 74 37.36 28.31 -2.37
C THR A 74 37.30 29.75 -1.84
N ASP A 75 37.52 30.72 -2.72
CA ASP A 75 37.44 32.15 -2.50
C ASP A 75 37.18 32.90 -3.83
N GLU A 76 37.02 34.23 -3.79
CA GLU A 76 36.66 35.03 -4.98
C GLU A 76 37.70 34.97 -6.10
N ASP A 77 38.98 34.80 -5.77
CA ASP A 77 40.11 34.83 -6.71
C ASP A 77 40.51 33.43 -7.21
N SER A 78 40.08 32.37 -6.52
CA SER A 78 40.37 30.98 -6.88
C SER A 78 39.78 30.59 -8.24
N ASP A 79 40.42 29.63 -8.92
CA ASP A 79 39.84 29.03 -10.12
C ASP A 79 38.67 28.08 -9.73
N PRO A 80 37.58 28.03 -10.52
CA PRO A 80 36.49 27.10 -10.27
C PRO A 80 36.95 25.64 -10.42
N THR A 81 36.45 24.77 -9.55
CA THR A 81 36.74 23.32 -9.56
C THR A 81 35.44 22.51 -9.63
N ILE A 82 35.46 21.37 -10.31
CA ILE A 82 34.30 20.46 -10.40
C ILE A 82 34.27 19.59 -9.15
N CYS A 83 33.15 19.58 -8.44
CA CYS A 83 32.89 18.69 -7.31
C CYS A 83 32.38 17.34 -7.80
N ASP A 84 31.35 17.36 -8.66
CA ASP A 84 30.76 16.17 -9.25
C ASP A 84 30.04 16.47 -10.57
N VAL A 85 29.77 15.39 -11.31
CA VAL A 85 28.87 15.37 -12.45
C VAL A 85 27.90 14.22 -12.18
N VAL A 86 26.62 14.55 -12.04
CA VAL A 86 25.58 13.57 -11.68
C VAL A 86 24.34 13.77 -12.55
N VAL A 87 23.43 12.80 -12.51
CA VAL A 87 22.11 12.91 -13.13
C VAL A 87 21.07 12.93 -12.03
N LEU A 88 20.30 14.02 -11.95
CA LEU A 88 19.25 14.19 -10.94
C LEU A 88 17.85 14.25 -11.58
N PRO A 89 16.82 13.79 -10.86
CA PRO A 89 15.44 13.84 -11.35
C PRO A 89 14.98 15.29 -11.51
N GLY A 90 14.52 15.64 -12.70
CA GLY A 90 13.84 16.91 -12.96
C GLY A 90 12.33 16.84 -12.63
N PRO A 91 11.59 17.94 -12.81
CA PRO A 91 10.16 18.00 -12.50
C PRO A 91 9.30 17.02 -13.31
N ASP A 92 9.77 16.66 -14.52
CA ASP A 92 9.09 15.74 -15.43
C ASP A 92 9.65 14.32 -15.37
N SER A 93 10.50 14.04 -14.37
CA SER A 93 11.16 12.73 -14.24
C SER A 93 10.20 11.66 -13.73
N LEU A 94 10.34 10.45 -14.29
CA LEU A 94 9.68 9.27 -13.74
C LEU A 94 10.48 8.77 -12.55
N LEU A 95 9.94 8.93 -11.35
CA LEU A 95 10.51 8.42 -10.11
C LEU A 95 9.97 7.03 -9.77
N ALA A 96 10.78 6.25 -9.04
CA ALA A 96 10.31 5.01 -8.45
C ALA A 96 9.18 5.30 -7.44
N PRO A 97 8.19 4.41 -7.31
CA PRO A 97 7.18 4.52 -6.26
C PRO A 97 7.85 4.46 -4.89
N GLN A 98 7.16 4.98 -3.88
CA GLN A 98 7.63 4.90 -2.50
C GLN A 98 7.85 3.44 -2.10
N TRP A 99 8.98 3.15 -1.47
CA TRP A 99 9.26 1.82 -0.94
C TRP A 99 8.33 1.50 0.22
N ILE A 100 7.72 0.32 0.19
CA ILE A 100 6.79 -0.19 1.20
C ILE A 100 7.48 -1.34 1.95
N PRO A 101 7.43 -1.44 3.29
CA PRO A 101 7.95 -2.61 4.01
C PRO A 101 7.32 -3.92 3.54
N TYR A 102 8.08 -5.02 3.54
CA TYR A 102 7.57 -6.31 3.03
C TYR A 102 6.30 -6.79 3.76
N VAL A 103 6.22 -6.58 5.07
CA VAL A 103 5.04 -6.90 5.88
C VAL A 103 3.77 -6.19 5.41
N ASP A 104 3.91 -4.96 4.89
CA ASP A 104 2.81 -4.13 4.40
C ASP A 104 2.47 -4.43 2.93
N ARG A 105 3.24 -5.31 2.26
CA ARG A 105 2.97 -5.74 0.88
C ARG A 105 2.08 -6.98 0.81
N LEU A 106 1.97 -7.76 1.89
CA LEU A 106 1.26 -9.03 1.91
C LEU A 106 -0.22 -8.86 1.52
N GLN A 107 -0.64 -9.57 0.48
CA GLN A 107 -2.00 -9.61 -0.03
C GLN A 107 -2.68 -10.96 0.25
N PRO A 108 -4.02 -11.01 0.20
CA PRO A 108 -4.74 -12.28 0.19
C PRO A 108 -4.22 -13.20 -0.93
N GLY A 109 -3.79 -14.41 -0.56
CA GLY A 109 -3.25 -15.39 -1.50
C GLY A 109 -1.73 -15.48 -1.54
N ASP A 110 -1.00 -14.54 -0.93
CA ASP A 110 0.47 -14.56 -0.90
C ASP A 110 1.03 -15.64 0.06
N VAL A 111 0.20 -16.14 0.98
CA VAL A 111 0.60 -17.15 1.96
C VAL A 111 0.42 -18.55 1.38
N GLY A 112 1.53 -19.26 1.17
CA GLY A 112 1.59 -20.60 0.62
C GLY A 112 1.91 -21.70 1.64
N VAL A 113 2.21 -22.89 1.13
CA VAL A 113 2.53 -24.07 1.95
C VAL A 113 3.89 -23.88 2.62
N GLY A 114 3.89 -23.88 3.96
CA GLY A 114 5.10 -23.75 4.77
C GLY A 114 5.42 -22.31 5.21
N ASP A 115 4.70 -21.33 4.68
CA ASP A 115 4.88 -19.94 5.10
C ASP A 115 4.36 -19.71 6.51
N ILE A 116 5.14 -18.99 7.31
CA ILE A 116 4.75 -18.53 8.63
C ILE A 116 4.68 -17.01 8.56
N VAL A 117 3.46 -16.45 8.64
CA VAL A 117 3.23 -15.02 8.76
C VAL A 117 2.87 -14.72 10.22
N PRO A 118 3.81 -14.19 11.02
CA PRO A 118 3.52 -13.88 12.41
C PRO A 118 2.49 -12.75 12.49
N SER A 119 1.41 -12.97 13.25
CA SER A 119 0.50 -11.89 13.61
C SER A 119 1.21 -10.88 14.52
N SER A 120 0.93 -9.59 14.34
CA SER A 120 1.35 -8.56 15.30
C SER A 120 0.83 -8.88 16.71
N LEU A 121 1.57 -8.46 17.74
CA LEU A 121 1.07 -8.50 19.12
C LEU A 121 -0.07 -7.49 19.34
N GLU A 122 -0.08 -6.42 18.56
CA GLU A 122 -1.06 -5.33 18.60
C GLU A 122 -2.10 -5.43 17.47
N ASP A 123 -2.31 -6.63 16.91
CA ASP A 123 -3.34 -6.84 15.89
C ASP A 123 -4.73 -6.63 16.48
N ALA A 124 -5.39 -5.53 16.11
CA ALA A 124 -6.71 -5.16 16.61
C ALA A 124 -7.81 -6.19 16.30
N ARG A 125 -7.58 -7.07 15.32
CA ARG A 125 -8.49 -8.18 14.97
C ARG A 125 -8.42 -9.33 15.97
N LEU A 126 -7.47 -9.31 16.91
CA LEU A 126 -7.23 -10.35 17.89
C LEU A 126 -7.34 -9.81 19.32
N VAL A 127 -7.95 -10.59 20.20
CA VAL A 127 -7.98 -10.36 21.66
C VAL A 127 -7.55 -11.63 22.39
N PRO A 128 -7.08 -11.53 23.65
CA PRO A 128 -6.80 -12.71 24.48
C PRO A 128 -8.01 -13.64 24.57
N GLY A 129 -7.78 -14.97 24.60
CA GLY A 129 -8.87 -15.95 24.60
C GLY A 129 -9.89 -15.80 25.71
N PHE A 130 -9.48 -15.36 26.91
CA PHE A 130 -10.38 -15.10 28.03
C PHE A 130 -11.29 -13.89 27.82
N ALA A 131 -10.90 -12.94 26.95
CA ALA A 131 -11.70 -11.76 26.63
C ALA A 131 -12.83 -12.05 25.62
N ALA A 132 -12.93 -13.30 25.16
CA ALA A 132 -14.01 -13.78 24.30
C ALA A 132 -15.33 -13.98 25.03
N LEU A 133 -15.30 -14.08 26.37
CA LEU A 133 -16.45 -14.42 27.19
C LEU A 133 -17.41 -13.23 27.30
N PRO A 134 -18.72 -13.42 27.04
CA PRO A 134 -19.74 -12.57 27.62
C PRO A 134 -19.55 -12.55 29.15
N GLY A 135 -19.72 -11.40 29.81
CA GLY A 135 -19.71 -11.30 31.27
C GLY A 135 -20.94 -11.91 31.94
N ASP A 136 -21.43 -13.03 31.40
CA ASP A 136 -22.66 -13.69 31.77
C ASP A 136 -22.31 -14.90 32.65
N GLU A 137 -22.72 -14.86 33.92
CA GLU A 137 -22.38 -15.87 34.93
C GLU A 137 -23.09 -17.22 34.70
N ASP A 138 -24.06 -17.29 33.79
CA ASP A 138 -24.85 -18.49 33.48
C ASP A 138 -24.35 -19.30 32.26
N LEU A 139 -23.14 -19.01 31.75
CA LEU A 139 -22.57 -19.72 30.60
C LEU A 139 -22.21 -21.18 30.91
N ASP A 140 -22.80 -22.10 30.14
CA ASP A 140 -22.54 -23.54 30.19
C ASP A 140 -21.05 -23.87 29.98
N ALA A 141 -20.48 -24.69 30.86
CA ALA A 141 -19.10 -25.17 30.80
C ALA A 141 -18.75 -25.97 29.53
N THR A 142 -19.74 -26.38 28.73
CA THR A 142 -19.51 -26.95 27.38
C THR A 142 -19.40 -25.89 26.29
N GLN A 143 -20.03 -24.71 26.44
CA GLN A 143 -19.84 -23.54 25.56
C GLN A 143 -18.51 -22.82 25.81
N VAL A 144 -17.94 -23.00 27.00
CA VAL A 144 -16.61 -22.51 27.42
C VAL A 144 -15.50 -22.85 26.40
N TRP A 145 -15.46 -24.06 25.82
CA TRP A 145 -14.47 -24.44 24.81
C TRP A 145 -14.76 -23.82 23.42
N GLU A 146 -16.03 -23.77 23.02
CA GLU A 146 -16.52 -23.10 21.80
C GLU A 146 -16.24 -21.57 21.81
N LEU A 147 -16.17 -20.97 23.00
CA LEU A 147 -15.86 -19.56 23.22
C LEU A 147 -14.35 -19.26 23.20
N GLY A 148 -13.49 -20.26 22.95
CA GLY A 148 -12.06 -20.07 22.75
C GLY A 148 -11.21 -20.25 24.01
N LEU A 149 -11.74 -20.82 25.09
CA LEU A 149 -10.90 -21.34 26.17
C LEU A 149 -10.04 -22.47 25.59
N GLY A 150 -8.72 -22.32 25.72
CA GLY A 150 -7.72 -23.17 25.05
C GLY A 150 -6.95 -22.48 23.92
N ARG A 151 -7.41 -21.32 23.43
CA ARG A 151 -6.69 -20.50 22.43
C ARG A 151 -6.01 -19.31 23.10
N ALA A 152 -4.75 -19.05 22.77
CA ALA A 152 -4.03 -17.89 23.28
C ALA A 152 -4.72 -16.56 22.89
N ARG A 153 -5.22 -16.50 21.65
CA ARG A 153 -5.95 -15.35 21.10
C ARG A 153 -7.14 -15.82 20.25
N VAL A 154 -8.21 -15.04 20.25
CA VAL A 154 -9.41 -15.23 19.43
C VAL A 154 -9.70 -13.96 18.63
N MET A 155 -10.63 -14.06 17.68
CA MET A 155 -11.07 -12.90 16.89
C MET A 155 -11.83 -11.89 17.76
N SER A 156 -11.42 -10.64 17.70
CA SER A 156 -12.06 -9.50 18.35
C SER A 156 -13.38 -9.12 17.67
N ILE A 157 -14.12 -8.18 18.26
CA ILE A 157 -15.31 -7.60 17.61
C ILE A 157 -14.93 -6.96 16.27
N GLU A 158 -13.83 -6.22 16.23
CA GLU A 158 -13.33 -5.60 14.99
C GLU A 158 -12.95 -6.65 13.94
N GLY A 159 -12.26 -7.72 14.34
CA GLY A 159 -11.93 -8.82 13.44
C GLY A 159 -13.18 -9.48 12.83
N ARG A 160 -14.23 -9.64 13.64
CA ARG A 160 -15.52 -10.20 13.20
C ARG A 160 -16.24 -9.26 12.25
N ASP A 161 -16.23 -7.96 12.51
CA ASP A 161 -16.84 -6.93 11.66
C ASP A 161 -16.12 -6.80 10.31
N GLN A 162 -14.78 -6.79 10.32
CA GLN A 162 -13.99 -6.80 9.08
C GLN A 162 -14.25 -8.08 8.25
N ALA A 163 -14.38 -9.23 8.90
CA ALA A 163 -14.69 -10.49 8.23
C ALA A 163 -16.12 -10.50 7.66
N SER A 164 -17.12 -10.10 8.45
CA SER A 164 -18.52 -10.06 8.03
C SER A 164 -18.69 -9.12 6.83
N LYS A 165 -18.11 -7.93 6.89
CA LYS A 165 -18.16 -6.97 5.78
C LYS A 165 -17.56 -7.54 4.50
N ARG A 166 -16.32 -8.08 4.58
CA ARG A 166 -15.65 -8.69 3.42
C ARG A 166 -16.44 -9.86 2.83
N TRP A 167 -17.04 -10.71 3.66
CA TRP A 167 -17.81 -11.86 3.19
C TRP A 167 -19.15 -11.44 2.57
N TYR A 168 -19.85 -10.50 3.18
CA TYR A 168 -21.16 -10.03 2.73
C TYR A 168 -21.07 -9.17 1.46
N GLU A 169 -20.03 -8.35 1.33
CA GLU A 169 -19.78 -7.53 0.12
C GLU A 169 -19.06 -8.34 -0.98
N GLY A 170 -18.56 -9.53 -0.65
CA GLY A 170 -17.83 -10.38 -1.57
C GLY A 170 -18.73 -11.22 -2.48
N ASP A 171 -18.08 -12.07 -3.28
CA ASP A 171 -18.74 -12.92 -4.28
C ASP A 171 -19.69 -13.98 -3.70
N ARG A 172 -19.72 -14.12 -2.36
CA ARG A 172 -20.58 -15.04 -1.60
C ARG A 172 -21.60 -14.30 -0.74
N GLY A 173 -21.79 -13.03 -1.04
CA GLY A 173 -22.86 -12.19 -0.53
C GLY A 173 -24.12 -12.25 -1.40
N PRO A 174 -25.19 -11.56 -0.97
CA PRO A 174 -26.48 -11.54 -1.67
C PRO A 174 -26.41 -10.86 -3.04
N GLU A 175 -25.46 -9.94 -3.23
CA GLU A 175 -25.38 -9.13 -4.46
C GLU A 175 -24.63 -9.81 -5.61
N SER A 176 -24.02 -10.97 -5.37
CA SER A 176 -23.32 -11.75 -6.39
C SER A 176 -24.26 -12.20 -7.50
N ALA A 177 -23.71 -12.37 -8.71
CA ALA A 177 -24.51 -12.79 -9.87
C ALA A 177 -25.18 -14.17 -9.66
N ILE A 178 -24.49 -15.09 -8.98
CA ILE A 178 -25.02 -16.42 -8.67
C ILE A 178 -26.19 -16.34 -7.68
N ALA A 179 -26.10 -15.49 -6.65
CA ALA A 179 -27.18 -15.28 -5.69
C ALA A 179 -28.41 -14.65 -6.34
N LYS A 180 -28.22 -13.64 -7.18
CA LYS A 180 -29.33 -12.99 -7.92
C LYS A 180 -30.04 -13.92 -8.89
N ALA A 181 -29.34 -14.91 -9.44
CA ALA A 181 -29.91 -15.92 -10.32
C ALA A 181 -30.46 -17.14 -9.57
N ALA A 182 -30.24 -17.23 -8.26
CA ALA A 182 -30.66 -18.37 -7.47
C ALA A 182 -32.19 -18.37 -7.24
N PRO A 183 -32.82 -19.55 -7.18
CA PRO A 183 -34.25 -19.65 -6.96
C PRO A 183 -34.66 -19.26 -5.53
N LYS A 184 -33.78 -19.51 -4.54
CA LYS A 184 -34.03 -19.32 -3.12
C LYS A 184 -32.73 -19.04 -2.36
N PRO A 185 -32.81 -18.32 -1.22
CA PRO A 185 -31.65 -18.01 -0.41
C PRO A 185 -31.19 -19.20 0.45
N CYS A 186 -29.91 -19.19 0.83
CA CYS A 186 -29.25 -20.18 1.67
C CYS A 186 -29.94 -20.39 3.02
N SER A 187 -30.55 -19.35 3.60
CA SER A 187 -31.36 -19.41 4.83
C SER A 187 -32.52 -20.42 4.77
N SER A 188 -33.00 -20.76 3.58
CA SER A 188 -34.04 -21.77 3.36
C SER A 188 -33.50 -23.11 2.83
N CYS A 189 -32.19 -23.23 2.63
CA CYS A 189 -31.58 -24.41 2.03
C CYS A 189 -31.26 -25.47 3.08
N GLY A 190 -31.68 -26.71 2.85
CA GLY A 190 -31.38 -27.86 3.72
C GLY A 190 -29.91 -28.26 3.78
N PHE A 191 -29.07 -27.75 2.86
CA PHE A 191 -27.62 -27.98 2.86
C PHE A 191 -26.83 -26.86 3.57
N PHE A 192 -27.51 -25.87 4.14
CA PHE A 192 -26.88 -24.75 4.83
C PHE A 192 -26.57 -25.12 6.28
N ILE A 193 -25.28 -25.03 6.65
CA ILE A 193 -24.81 -25.26 8.02
C ILE A 193 -24.43 -23.91 8.63
N PRO A 194 -25.19 -23.37 9.62
CA PRO A 194 -24.83 -22.11 10.25
C PRO A 194 -23.47 -22.16 10.93
N ILE A 195 -22.67 -21.09 10.80
CA ILE A 195 -21.42 -20.94 11.57
C ILE A 195 -21.78 -20.72 13.05
N SER A 196 -20.94 -21.15 13.99
CA SER A 196 -21.19 -20.95 15.43
C SER A 196 -20.95 -19.51 15.89
N GLY A 197 -21.38 -19.20 17.12
CA GLY A 197 -21.14 -17.91 17.77
C GLY A 197 -21.92 -16.74 17.15
N SER A 198 -21.37 -15.53 17.28
CA SER A 198 -22.07 -14.28 16.94
C SER A 198 -22.34 -14.08 15.44
N LEU A 199 -21.68 -14.85 14.56
CA LEU A 199 -21.87 -14.78 13.11
C LEU A 199 -23.00 -15.69 12.60
N ARG A 200 -23.56 -16.57 13.45
CA ARG A 200 -24.54 -17.60 13.08
C ARG A 200 -25.79 -17.07 12.39
N GLY A 201 -26.17 -15.82 12.68
CA GLY A 201 -27.37 -15.19 12.14
C GLY A 201 -27.21 -14.66 10.73
N ALA A 202 -25.96 -14.49 10.26
CA ALA A 202 -25.67 -13.85 8.98
C ALA A 202 -24.88 -14.76 8.02
N PHE A 203 -24.19 -15.79 8.50
CA PHE A 203 -23.32 -16.65 7.68
C PHE A 203 -23.40 -18.13 8.03
N GLY A 204 -23.11 -18.97 7.05
CA GLY A 204 -22.99 -20.42 7.18
C GLY A 204 -22.08 -21.02 6.11
N ALA A 205 -21.87 -22.33 6.15
CA ALA A 205 -21.17 -23.09 5.12
C ALA A 205 -22.16 -23.90 4.28
N CYS A 206 -21.91 -24.00 2.98
CA CYS A 206 -22.63 -24.92 2.11
C CYS A 206 -22.03 -26.33 2.23
N ALA A 207 -22.89 -27.33 2.37
CA ALA A 207 -22.51 -28.75 2.43
C ALA A 207 -23.03 -29.58 1.23
N ASN A 208 -23.43 -28.91 0.15
CA ASN A 208 -23.89 -29.58 -1.06
C ASN A 208 -22.73 -29.79 -2.04
N ALA A 209 -22.26 -31.03 -2.18
CA ALA A 209 -21.13 -31.38 -3.04
C ALA A 209 -21.27 -31.00 -4.53
N ILE A 210 -22.50 -30.83 -5.03
CA ILE A 210 -22.73 -30.37 -6.42
C ILE A 210 -22.83 -28.85 -6.55
N SER A 211 -22.90 -28.12 -5.42
CA SER A 211 -22.90 -26.67 -5.42
C SER A 211 -21.49 -26.15 -5.69
N PRO A 212 -21.32 -25.07 -6.49
CA PRO A 212 -20.04 -24.39 -6.60
C PRO A 212 -19.57 -23.78 -5.26
N GLU A 213 -20.47 -23.66 -4.27
CA GLU A 213 -20.18 -23.10 -2.96
C GLU A 213 -19.82 -24.15 -1.89
N ASP A 214 -19.70 -25.43 -2.25
CA ASP A 214 -19.34 -26.49 -1.30
C ASP A 214 -18.08 -26.15 -0.49
N ALA A 215 -18.17 -26.35 0.82
CA ALA A 215 -17.13 -25.99 1.79
C ALA A 215 -16.69 -24.52 1.74
N ARG A 216 -17.58 -23.59 1.34
CA ARG A 216 -17.36 -22.14 1.40
C ARG A 216 -18.32 -21.48 2.38
N VAL A 217 -17.87 -20.37 2.94
CA VAL A 217 -18.72 -19.48 3.75
C VAL A 217 -19.58 -18.63 2.83
N VAL A 218 -20.89 -18.62 3.08
CA VAL A 218 -21.90 -17.86 2.34
C VAL A 218 -22.77 -17.06 3.30
N SER A 219 -23.27 -15.91 2.87
CA SER A 219 -24.27 -15.18 3.65
C SER A 219 -25.62 -15.92 3.65
N VAL A 220 -26.45 -15.70 4.67
CA VAL A 220 -27.77 -16.34 4.81
C VAL A 220 -28.74 -15.99 3.67
N ASP A 221 -28.52 -14.87 3.01
CA ASP A 221 -29.27 -14.35 1.87
C ASP A 221 -28.55 -14.54 0.52
N HIS A 222 -27.38 -15.18 0.52
CA HIS A 222 -26.77 -15.72 -0.69
C HIS A 222 -27.64 -16.83 -1.30
N GLY A 223 -27.35 -17.26 -2.52
CA GLY A 223 -28.05 -18.39 -3.14
C GLY A 223 -27.24 -19.02 -4.26
N CYS A 224 -27.57 -20.27 -4.58
CA CYS A 224 -27.01 -20.95 -5.75
C CYS A 224 -28.07 -21.83 -6.43
N GLY A 225 -27.76 -22.30 -7.65
CA GLY A 225 -28.67 -23.18 -8.41
C GLY A 225 -28.85 -24.58 -7.81
N ALA A 226 -28.00 -25.00 -6.89
CA ALA A 226 -28.06 -26.32 -6.24
C ALA A 226 -28.84 -26.28 -4.90
N HIS A 227 -29.90 -25.48 -4.84
CA HIS A 227 -30.75 -25.37 -3.65
C HIS A 227 -31.45 -26.71 -3.36
N SER A 228 -31.63 -27.08 -2.08
CA SER A 228 -32.30 -28.35 -1.70
C SER A 228 -33.75 -28.46 -2.19
N GLU A 229 -34.35 -27.32 -2.53
CA GLU A 229 -35.72 -27.19 -3.04
C GLU A 229 -35.75 -26.70 -4.50
N ALA A 230 -34.62 -26.73 -5.21
CA ALA A 230 -34.59 -26.54 -6.66
C ALA A 230 -35.07 -27.82 -7.36
N THR A 231 -36.37 -28.09 -7.27
CA THR A 231 -37.03 -29.20 -7.96
C THR A 231 -37.46 -28.74 -9.36
N LEU A 232 -37.29 -29.62 -10.35
CA LEU A 232 -37.82 -29.44 -11.72
C LEU A 232 -39.36 -29.44 -11.74
#